data_AF-A0A0C3DAT6-F1
#
_entry.id   AF-A0A0C3DAT6-F1
#
_cell.length_a   1.000
_cell.length_b   1.000
_cell.length_c   1.000
_cell.angle_alpha   90.00
_cell.angle_beta   90.00
_cell.angle_gamma   90.00
#
_symmetry.space_group_name_H-M   'P 1'
#
loop_
_entity.id
_entity.type
_entity.pdbx_description
1 polymer ?
#
loop_
_entity_poly.entity_id
_entity_poly.type
_entity_poly.pdbx_seq_one_letter_code
_entity_poly.pdbx_strand_id
1 'polypeptide(L)'
;MSFAQQTKANGPLIQYTAYVLERLLITHCKTMFQHTSRNTRTYVDQVVEILNREETIRLFNLYAVLRQAESSALENLVNAEHDEVMVIDPTLQFIQHIVPKKETTFRGPRPFRNHFNNPKSFISTLGDVALHVTVQPDHKALSVAAMQALYHLPDLSTLISCYVGDASRGNSIRWDAQGLSAVAWNKFRIQTHSSFHSCFVNKSQVVQAHPPSDEYPLGYCDAVLLHQPGDVYVVAQVRAIFKLKAMSLLEDIIATPLCYVRLFHILPLSAGRPSVELHQVERVDPSTGIATDIIPLTDVFHVLDLVPVFHTAFPNVEPNSKTCLEGYAHYYLNTFADKETFHVLQPQY
;
A
#
# COMPACT_ATOMS: atom_id res chain seq x y z
N MET A 1 37.77 6.25 -11.81
CA MET A 1 36.30 6.28 -12.07
C MET A 1 35.64 5.34 -11.08
N SER A 2 34.67 5.82 -10.31
CA SER A 2 34.02 4.99 -9.27
C SER A 2 33.07 3.94 -9.88
N PHE A 3 32.76 2.89 -9.13
CA PHE A 3 31.82 1.83 -9.53
C PHE A 3 30.50 2.42 -10.04
N ALA A 4 29.97 3.40 -9.31
CA ALA A 4 28.76 4.12 -9.69
C ALA A 4 28.88 4.84 -11.05
N GLN A 5 30.06 5.38 -11.40
CA GLN A 5 30.28 6.03 -12.69
C GLN A 5 30.32 5.03 -13.86
N GLN A 6 30.79 3.80 -13.66
CA GLN A 6 30.82 2.78 -14.71
C GLN A 6 29.50 2.05 -14.90
N THR A 7 28.71 1.86 -13.84
CA THR A 7 27.34 1.38 -13.96
C THR A 7 26.47 2.41 -14.71
N LYS A 8 26.71 3.71 -14.48
CA LYS A 8 26.08 4.82 -15.23
C LYS A 8 26.39 4.80 -16.72
N ALA A 9 27.65 4.55 -17.11
CA ALA A 9 28.08 4.57 -18.51
C ALA A 9 27.63 3.32 -19.31
N ASN A 10 27.42 2.18 -18.64
CA ASN A 10 27.13 0.90 -19.30
C ASN A 10 25.64 0.46 -19.20
N GLY A 11 24.79 1.24 -18.52
CA GLY A 11 23.35 0.97 -18.39
C GLY A 11 22.99 -0.08 -17.32
N PRO A 12 21.69 -0.21 -16.97
CA PRO A 12 21.23 -1.19 -15.98
C PRO A 12 21.45 -2.63 -16.46
N LEU A 13 21.64 -3.53 -15.50
CA LEU A 13 21.83 -4.97 -15.71
C LEU A 13 20.59 -5.58 -16.38
N ILE A 14 20.58 -5.62 -17.71
CA ILE A 14 19.63 -6.42 -18.47
C ILE A 14 20.02 -7.88 -18.28
N GLN A 15 19.08 -8.68 -17.75
CA GLN A 15 19.17 -10.10 -17.38
C GLN A 15 19.72 -11.07 -18.46
N TYR A 16 20.14 -10.60 -19.64
CA TYR A 16 20.58 -11.45 -20.75
C TYR A 16 21.93 -11.12 -21.38
N THR A 17 22.75 -10.21 -20.84
CA THR A 17 24.12 -10.02 -21.33
C THR A 17 25.16 -10.15 -20.22
N ALA A 18 25.78 -11.33 -20.13
CA ALA A 18 26.95 -11.58 -19.29
C ALA A 18 28.11 -10.58 -19.56
N TYR A 19 28.07 -9.87 -20.70
CA TYR A 19 29.05 -8.89 -21.13
C TYR A 19 29.19 -7.66 -20.21
N VAL A 20 28.08 -7.10 -19.70
CA VAL A 20 28.13 -5.91 -18.82
C VAL A 20 28.64 -6.29 -17.44
N LEU A 21 28.15 -7.43 -16.92
CA LEU A 21 28.67 -8.07 -15.70
C LEU A 21 30.15 -8.39 -15.83
N GLU A 22 30.58 -8.93 -16.97
CA GLU A 22 31.98 -9.23 -17.24
C GLU A 22 32.83 -7.97 -17.33
N ARG A 23 32.38 -6.88 -17.97
CA ARG A 23 33.12 -5.62 -18.03
C ARG A 23 33.22 -4.93 -16.66
N LEU A 24 32.16 -4.98 -15.86
CA LEU A 24 32.17 -4.49 -14.47
C LEU A 24 33.10 -5.34 -13.61
N LEU A 25 33.03 -6.66 -13.72
CA LEU A 25 33.96 -7.58 -13.06
C LEU A 25 35.39 -7.35 -13.53
N ILE A 26 35.65 -7.12 -14.82
CA ILE A 26 36.98 -6.83 -15.33
C ILE A 26 37.50 -5.57 -14.67
N THR A 27 36.74 -4.49 -14.69
CA THR A 27 37.28 -3.18 -14.33
C THR A 27 37.34 -2.96 -12.81
N HIS A 28 36.38 -3.49 -12.05
CA HIS A 28 36.30 -3.27 -10.61
C HIS A 28 36.88 -4.41 -9.78
N CYS A 29 36.91 -5.62 -10.31
CA CYS A 29 37.44 -6.77 -9.60
C CYS A 29 38.74 -7.24 -10.25
N LYS A 30 38.73 -7.69 -11.51
CA LYS A 30 39.91 -8.31 -12.14
C LYS A 30 41.10 -7.36 -12.27
N THR A 31 40.91 -6.09 -12.65
CA THR A 31 42.00 -5.09 -12.73
C THR A 31 42.54 -4.73 -11.35
N MET A 32 41.68 -4.56 -10.34
CA MET A 32 42.14 -4.30 -8.97
C MET A 32 42.87 -5.51 -8.38
N PHE A 33 42.40 -6.72 -8.67
CA PHE A 33 43.01 -7.95 -8.19
C PHE A 33 44.26 -8.35 -8.97
N GLN A 34 44.55 -7.72 -10.12
CA GLN A 34 45.84 -7.85 -10.80
C GLN A 34 47.00 -7.24 -10.00
N HIS A 35 46.71 -6.34 -9.05
CA HIS A 35 47.71 -5.75 -8.15
C HIS A 35 48.02 -6.64 -6.93
N THR A 36 47.39 -7.81 -6.81
CA THR A 36 47.73 -8.82 -5.80
C THR A 36 48.98 -9.60 -6.23
N SER A 37 49.70 -10.18 -5.28
CA SER A 37 50.91 -10.96 -5.58
C SER A 37 50.62 -12.33 -6.21
N ARG A 38 49.34 -12.67 -6.45
CA ARG A 38 48.83 -13.96 -6.94
C ARG A 38 49.27 -15.18 -6.10
N ASN A 39 49.78 -14.97 -4.90
CA ASN A 39 50.05 -16.03 -3.95
C ASN A 39 48.73 -16.56 -3.41
N THR A 40 48.41 -17.82 -3.72
CA THR A 40 47.14 -18.45 -3.37
C THR A 40 46.87 -18.51 -1.85
N ARG A 41 47.91 -18.44 -1.02
CA ARG A 41 47.76 -18.44 0.45
C ARG A 41 47.36 -17.10 1.04
N THR A 42 47.64 -15.98 0.36
CA THR A 42 47.40 -14.61 0.88
C THR A 42 46.50 -13.78 -0.03
N TYR A 43 45.95 -14.40 -1.09
CA TYR A 43 45.17 -13.71 -2.10
C TYR A 43 43.89 -13.08 -1.55
N VAL A 44 43.15 -13.79 -0.70
CA VAL A 44 41.90 -13.29 -0.11
C VAL A 44 42.17 -12.09 0.79
N ASP A 45 43.19 -12.16 1.64
CA ASP A 45 43.56 -11.06 2.55
C ASP A 45 43.96 -9.81 1.77
N GLN A 46 44.74 -9.98 0.70
CA GLN A 46 45.14 -8.86 -0.18
C GLN A 46 43.94 -8.24 -0.89
N VAL A 47 42.96 -9.05 -1.31
CA VAL A 47 41.72 -8.54 -1.92
C VAL A 47 40.91 -7.72 -0.92
N VAL A 48 40.74 -8.22 0.31
CA VAL A 48 40.01 -7.52 1.37
C VAL A 48 40.70 -6.20 1.72
N GLU A 49 42.02 -6.19 1.84
CA GLU A 49 42.79 -4.99 2.18
C GLU A 49 42.69 -3.91 1.08
N ILE A 50 42.73 -4.31 -0.19
CA ILE A 50 42.54 -3.39 -1.32
C ILE A 50 41.14 -2.79 -1.31
N LEU A 51 40.10 -3.60 -1.08
CA LEU A 51 38.71 -3.11 -1.00
C LEU A 51 38.50 -2.17 0.19
N ASN A 52 39.04 -2.51 1.35
CA ASN A 52 38.96 -1.68 2.56
C ASN A 52 39.66 -0.33 2.37
N ARG A 53 40.82 -0.33 1.71
CA ARG A 53 41.56 0.90 1.37
C ARG A 53 40.78 1.79 0.41
N GLU A 54 40.16 1.23 -0.62
CA GLU A 54 39.33 1.97 -1.57
C GLU A 54 38.10 2.59 -0.90
N GLU A 55 37.42 1.85 -0.04
CA GLU A 55 36.27 2.34 0.71
C GLU A 55 36.67 3.47 1.67
N THR A 56 37.77 3.30 2.40
CA THR A 56 38.31 4.32 3.31
C THR A 56 38.67 5.61 2.57
N ILE A 57 39.31 5.52 1.40
CA ILE A 57 39.64 6.70 0.58
C ILE A 57 38.37 7.39 0.07
N ARG A 58 37.33 6.63 -0.28
CA ARG A 58 36.04 7.22 -0.71
C ARG A 58 35.33 7.94 0.42
N LEU A 59 35.27 7.34 1.60
CA LEU A 59 34.69 7.95 2.79
C LEU A 59 35.45 9.21 3.20
N PHE A 60 36.78 9.17 3.13
CA PHE A 60 37.61 10.35 3.38
C PHE A 60 37.37 11.46 2.36
N ASN A 61 37.30 11.14 1.06
CA ASN A 61 37.01 12.12 0.02
C ASN A 61 35.61 12.73 0.19
N LEU A 62 34.61 11.91 0.53
CA LEU A 62 33.27 12.39 0.83
C LEU A 62 33.30 13.34 2.04
N TYR A 63 33.94 12.94 3.14
CA TYR A 63 34.11 13.79 4.31
C TYR A 63 34.83 15.11 3.98
N ALA A 64 35.87 15.08 3.15
CA ALA A 64 36.60 16.27 2.73
C ALA A 64 35.72 17.23 1.91
N VAL A 65 34.89 16.70 1.00
CA VAL A 65 33.91 17.48 0.24
C VAL A 65 32.83 18.05 1.16
N LEU A 66 32.30 17.25 2.08
CA LEU A 66 31.30 17.67 3.06
C LEU A 66 31.85 18.72 4.04
N ARG A 67 33.15 18.67 4.36
CA ARG A 67 33.80 19.66 5.22
C ARG A 67 34.14 20.97 4.48
N GLN A 68 34.30 20.91 3.16
CA GLN A 68 34.52 22.09 2.32
C GLN A 68 33.22 22.83 2.00
N ALA A 69 32.09 22.13 1.98
CA ALA A 69 30.77 22.75 1.91
C ALA A 69 30.33 23.15 3.33
N GLU A 70 30.23 24.45 3.64
CA GLU A 70 29.73 24.92 4.94
C GLU A 70 28.34 24.33 5.26
N SER A 71 28.06 24.07 6.54
CA SER A 71 26.85 23.34 6.99
C SER A 71 25.52 23.89 6.46
N SER A 72 25.42 25.19 6.19
CA SER A 72 24.23 25.82 5.62
C SER A 72 24.04 25.51 4.12
N ALA A 73 25.12 25.30 3.38
CA ALA A 73 25.05 24.82 2.00
C ALA A 73 24.60 23.36 1.96
N LEU A 74 24.98 22.54 2.94
CA LEU A 74 24.53 21.16 3.07
C LEU A 74 23.05 21.06 3.44
N GLU A 75 22.55 21.85 4.39
CA GLU A 75 21.11 21.87 4.70
C GLU A 75 20.30 22.38 3.52
N ASN A 76 20.74 23.44 2.84
CA ASN A 76 20.04 23.97 1.68
C ASN A 76 20.16 23.06 0.45
N LEU A 77 21.27 22.34 0.27
CA LEU A 77 21.45 21.39 -0.83
C LEU A 77 20.75 20.07 -0.54
N VAL A 78 20.71 19.61 0.71
CA VAL A 78 19.85 18.48 1.12
C VAL A 78 18.39 18.86 0.99
N ASN A 79 17.97 20.06 1.38
CA ASN A 79 16.59 20.52 1.23
C ASN A 79 16.22 20.79 -0.23
N ALA A 80 17.13 21.34 -1.05
CA ALA A 80 16.89 21.58 -2.48
C ALA A 80 16.97 20.28 -3.30
N GLU A 81 17.90 19.36 -2.99
CA GLU A 81 17.95 18.02 -3.56
C GLU A 81 16.74 17.21 -3.07
N HIS A 82 16.29 17.40 -1.83
CA HIS A 82 15.04 16.83 -1.30
C HIS A 82 13.83 17.38 -2.06
N ASP A 83 13.71 18.69 -2.27
CA ASP A 83 12.62 19.30 -3.04
C ASP A 83 12.65 18.88 -4.53
N GLU A 84 13.83 18.68 -5.13
CA GLU A 84 13.94 18.14 -6.50
C GLU A 84 13.62 16.63 -6.57
N VAL A 85 14.03 15.83 -5.58
CA VAL A 85 13.72 14.39 -5.43
C VAL A 85 12.24 14.16 -5.08
N MET A 86 11.59 15.14 -4.45
CA MET A 86 10.16 15.12 -4.08
C MET A 86 9.22 15.27 -5.29
N VAL A 87 9.70 15.86 -6.38
CA VAL A 87 8.91 16.06 -7.61
C VAL A 87 9.24 15.00 -8.68
N ILE A 88 10.43 14.41 -8.61
CA ILE A 88 10.93 13.48 -9.63
C ILE A 88 11.51 12.26 -8.93
N ASP A 89 11.03 11.06 -9.30
CA ASP A 89 11.63 9.77 -8.93
C ASP A 89 13.16 9.90 -8.94
N PRO A 90 13.88 9.61 -7.84
CA PRO A 90 15.33 9.78 -7.76
C PRO A 90 16.06 9.04 -8.90
N THR A 91 15.44 8.00 -9.46
CA THR A 91 15.88 7.30 -10.67
C THR A 91 15.78 8.17 -11.94
N LEU A 92 14.72 8.95 -12.09
CA LEU A 92 14.48 9.86 -13.21
C LEU A 92 15.39 11.10 -13.18
N GLN A 93 15.59 11.72 -12.02
CA GLN A 93 16.49 12.86 -11.87
C GLN A 93 17.94 12.44 -12.13
N PHE A 94 18.31 11.27 -11.62
CA PHE A 94 19.58 10.63 -11.94
C PHE A 94 19.74 10.44 -13.45
N ILE A 95 18.76 9.87 -14.16
CA ILE A 95 18.78 9.68 -15.61
C ILE A 95 18.93 11.02 -16.36
N GLN A 96 18.19 12.06 -15.98
CA GLN A 96 18.28 13.38 -16.61
C GLN A 96 19.69 14.00 -16.52
N HIS A 97 20.44 13.69 -15.46
CA HIS A 97 21.77 14.26 -15.22
C HIS A 97 22.90 13.58 -16.03
N ILE A 98 22.66 12.37 -16.56
CA ILE A 98 23.69 11.56 -17.27
C ILE A 98 23.44 11.49 -18.78
N VAL A 99 22.24 11.85 -19.24
CA VAL A 99 21.89 11.80 -20.65
C VAL A 99 22.44 13.05 -21.36
N PRO A 100 23.14 12.91 -22.50
CA PRO A 100 23.62 14.07 -23.25
C PRO A 100 22.44 14.94 -23.70
N LYS A 101 22.60 16.27 -23.63
CA LYS A 101 21.57 17.32 -23.88
C LYS A 101 20.76 17.20 -25.19
N LYS A 102 21.09 16.26 -26.09
CA LYS A 102 20.44 16.01 -27.37
C LYS A 102 19.35 14.92 -27.34
N GLU A 103 19.23 14.15 -26.26
CA GLU A 103 18.17 13.14 -26.10
C GLU A 103 17.12 13.62 -25.08
N THR A 104 16.27 14.56 -25.49
CA THR A 104 15.29 15.23 -24.62
C THR A 104 13.98 14.46 -24.42
N THR A 105 13.89 13.20 -24.84
CA THR A 105 12.65 12.41 -24.71
C THR A 105 12.90 11.07 -24.03
N PHE A 106 13.28 11.13 -22.75
CA PHE A 106 13.15 9.98 -21.87
C PHE A 106 11.68 9.79 -21.49
N ARG A 107 11.04 8.73 -22.03
CA ARG A 107 9.85 8.14 -21.39
C ARG A 107 10.35 7.24 -20.26
N GLY A 108 10.78 7.84 -19.16
CA GLY A 108 11.14 7.05 -17.98
C GLY A 108 9.94 6.31 -17.39
N PRO A 109 10.14 5.47 -16.36
CA PRO A 109 9.04 4.84 -15.65
C PRO A 109 8.03 5.93 -15.28
N ARG A 110 6.75 5.72 -15.61
CA ARG A 110 5.73 6.74 -15.38
C ARG A 110 5.84 7.15 -13.91
N PRO A 111 6.02 8.45 -13.58
CA PRO A 111 6.01 8.89 -12.20
C PRO A 111 4.76 8.32 -11.55
N PHE A 112 4.92 7.65 -10.41
CA PHE A 112 3.80 7.03 -9.74
C PHE A 112 2.81 8.15 -9.39
N ARG A 113 1.53 7.92 -9.71
CA ARG A 113 0.51 8.96 -9.61
C ARG A 113 0.33 9.31 -8.14
N ASN A 114 0.58 10.56 -7.76
CA ASN A 114 0.25 11.06 -6.45
C ASN A 114 -1.26 11.33 -6.38
N HIS A 115 -1.96 10.55 -5.56
CA HIS A 115 -3.40 10.65 -5.36
C HIS A 115 -3.78 11.85 -4.49
N PHE A 116 -2.91 12.37 -3.63
CA PHE A 116 -3.18 13.58 -2.84
C PHE A 116 -3.39 14.82 -3.71
N ASN A 117 -2.65 14.92 -4.83
CA ASN A 117 -2.73 16.06 -5.76
C ASN A 117 -3.78 15.87 -6.87
N ASN A 118 -4.55 14.78 -6.84
CA ASN A 118 -5.52 14.47 -7.88
C ASN A 118 -6.90 14.99 -7.48
N PRO A 119 -7.53 15.92 -8.24
CA PRO A 119 -8.85 16.46 -7.86
C PRO A 119 -9.99 15.42 -7.89
N LYS A 120 -9.74 14.22 -8.44
CA LYS A 120 -10.69 13.10 -8.46
C LYS A 120 -10.45 12.07 -7.37
N SER A 121 -9.45 12.26 -6.50
CA SER A 121 -9.28 11.44 -5.31
C SER A 121 -10.19 11.91 -4.19
N PHE A 122 -10.37 11.04 -3.21
CA PHE A 122 -11.00 11.35 -1.94
C PHE A 122 -9.90 11.39 -0.90
N ILE A 123 -9.93 12.39 -0.04
CA ILE A 123 -8.97 12.55 1.04
C ILE A 123 -9.69 12.16 2.33
N SER A 124 -9.02 11.42 3.20
CA SER A 124 -9.52 11.10 4.54
C SER A 124 -9.82 12.37 5.33
N THR A 125 -10.66 12.26 6.36
CA THR A 125 -11.02 13.38 7.23
C THR A 125 -9.80 14.04 7.89
N LEU A 126 -8.75 13.25 8.15
CA LEU A 126 -7.49 13.74 8.74
C LEU A 126 -6.48 14.26 7.71
N GLY A 127 -6.70 14.05 6.41
CA GLY A 127 -5.77 14.51 5.37
C GLY A 127 -4.56 13.61 5.13
N ASP A 128 -4.46 12.48 5.81
CA ASP A 128 -3.31 11.57 5.82
C ASP A 128 -3.38 10.43 4.79
N VAL A 129 -4.56 10.19 4.23
CA VAL A 129 -4.83 9.09 3.28
C VAL A 129 -5.55 9.62 2.04
N ALA A 130 -5.01 9.28 0.87
CA ALA A 130 -5.64 9.55 -0.41
C ALA A 130 -6.20 8.26 -1.04
N LEU A 131 -7.48 8.31 -1.39
CA LEU A 131 -8.25 7.19 -1.93
C LEU A 131 -8.71 7.50 -3.35
N HIS A 132 -8.75 6.52 -4.23
CA HIS A 132 -9.11 6.73 -5.62
C HIS A 132 -9.81 5.51 -6.24
N VAL A 133 -11.06 5.71 -6.68
CA VAL A 133 -11.78 4.76 -7.53
C VAL A 133 -11.56 5.08 -9.01
N THR A 134 -11.72 4.09 -9.89
CA THR A 134 -11.63 4.34 -11.34
C THR A 134 -12.78 5.22 -11.82
N VAL A 135 -12.51 6.06 -12.84
CA VAL A 135 -13.54 6.94 -13.43
C VAL A 135 -14.72 6.14 -13.97
N GLN A 136 -14.44 4.98 -14.56
CA GLN A 136 -15.47 4.06 -15.00
C GLN A 136 -15.73 3.02 -13.89
N PRO A 137 -16.96 2.94 -13.37
CA PRO A 137 -17.36 1.87 -12.46
C PRO A 137 -17.49 0.55 -13.24
N ASP A 138 -17.23 -0.56 -12.55
CA ASP A 138 -17.41 -1.91 -13.09
C ASP A 138 -18.90 -2.19 -13.34
N HIS A 139 -19.78 -1.64 -12.48
CA HIS A 139 -21.23 -1.70 -12.65
C HIS A 139 -21.83 -0.29 -12.66
N LYS A 140 -22.46 0.10 -13.79
CA LYS A 140 -22.92 1.48 -14.03
C LYS A 140 -24.31 1.80 -13.46
N ALA A 141 -25.15 0.79 -13.29
CA ALA A 141 -26.50 0.91 -12.76
C ALA A 141 -26.94 -0.45 -12.21
N LEU A 142 -26.82 -0.62 -10.90
CA LEU A 142 -27.37 -1.76 -10.16
C LEU A 142 -28.51 -1.26 -9.28
N SER A 143 -29.63 -1.98 -9.21
CA SER A 143 -30.55 -1.75 -8.10
C SER A 143 -29.92 -2.28 -6.81
N VAL A 144 -30.34 -1.75 -5.66
CA VAL A 144 -29.86 -2.25 -4.35
C VAL A 144 -30.12 -3.75 -4.21
N ALA A 145 -31.28 -4.23 -4.64
CA ALA A 145 -31.62 -5.66 -4.65
C ALA A 145 -30.69 -6.48 -5.56
N ALA A 146 -30.36 -5.98 -6.75
CA ALA A 146 -29.41 -6.65 -7.65
C ALA A 146 -28.00 -6.68 -7.07
N MET A 147 -27.57 -5.60 -6.40
CA MET A 147 -26.28 -5.55 -5.72
C MET A 147 -26.21 -6.53 -4.53
N GLN A 148 -27.26 -6.59 -3.72
CA GLN A 148 -27.40 -7.56 -2.64
C GLN A 148 -27.30 -9.01 -3.13
N ALA A 149 -27.96 -9.32 -4.25
CA ALA A 149 -27.85 -10.63 -4.88
C ALA A 149 -26.46 -10.89 -5.47
N LEU A 150 -25.84 -9.92 -6.14
CA LEU A 150 -24.55 -10.08 -6.81
C LEU A 150 -23.39 -10.28 -5.83
N TYR A 151 -23.36 -9.53 -4.73
CA TYR A 151 -22.28 -9.56 -3.74
C TYR A 151 -22.59 -10.48 -2.54
N HIS A 152 -23.74 -11.15 -2.53
CA HIS A 152 -24.24 -11.94 -1.39
C HIS A 152 -24.28 -11.16 -0.07
N LEU A 153 -24.92 -9.98 -0.06
CA LEU A 153 -24.98 -9.04 1.08
C LEU A 153 -26.40 -8.96 1.68
N PRO A 154 -26.79 -9.87 2.60
CA PRO A 154 -28.19 -10.09 2.98
C PRO A 154 -28.87 -8.90 3.68
N ASP A 155 -28.10 -8.05 4.33
CA ASP A 155 -28.50 -6.91 5.17
C ASP A 155 -28.24 -5.55 4.52
N LEU A 156 -27.75 -5.52 3.26
CA LEU A 156 -27.36 -4.31 2.54
C LEU A 156 -28.46 -3.24 2.55
N SER A 157 -29.70 -3.62 2.24
CA SER A 157 -30.83 -2.68 2.22
C SER A 157 -31.07 -2.04 3.60
N THR A 158 -31.00 -2.84 4.66
CA THR A 158 -31.22 -2.36 6.03
C THR A 158 -30.11 -1.41 6.44
N LEU A 159 -28.85 -1.76 6.18
CA LEU A 159 -27.71 -0.92 6.51
C LEU A 159 -27.73 0.41 5.75
N ILE A 160 -28.11 0.42 4.47
CA ILE A 160 -28.24 1.68 3.72
C ILE A 160 -29.35 2.55 4.35
N SER A 161 -30.47 1.95 4.78
CA SER A 161 -31.55 2.68 5.47
C SER A 161 -31.03 3.37 6.72
N CYS A 162 -30.29 2.62 7.55
CA CYS A 162 -29.69 3.12 8.79
C CYS A 162 -28.71 4.25 8.50
N TYR A 163 -27.75 4.02 7.59
CA TYR A 163 -26.75 5.02 7.21
C TYR A 163 -27.38 6.33 6.70
N VAL A 164 -28.39 6.24 5.84
CA VAL A 164 -29.11 7.43 5.34
C VAL A 164 -29.93 8.10 6.45
N GLY A 165 -30.55 7.32 7.34
CA GLY A 165 -31.28 7.81 8.51
C GLY A 165 -30.39 8.59 9.48
N ASP A 166 -29.22 8.06 9.78
CA ASP A 166 -28.23 8.69 10.66
C ASP A 166 -27.66 9.97 10.04
N ALA A 167 -27.30 9.91 8.76
CA ALA A 167 -26.77 11.07 8.03
C ALA A 167 -27.82 12.19 7.87
N SER A 168 -29.11 11.86 7.81
CA SER A 168 -30.21 12.83 7.73
C SER A 168 -30.63 13.42 9.10
N ARG A 169 -29.94 13.06 10.19
CA ARG A 169 -30.21 13.52 11.57
C ARG A 169 -31.68 13.32 11.99
N GLY A 170 -32.29 12.23 11.54
CA GLY A 170 -33.67 11.90 11.85
C GLY A 170 -34.75 12.65 11.04
N ASN A 171 -34.36 13.48 10.07
CA ASN A 171 -35.31 13.95 9.06
C ASN A 171 -35.74 12.73 8.23
N SER A 172 -37.00 12.31 8.40
CA SER A 172 -37.58 11.15 7.72
C SER A 172 -37.71 11.40 6.21
N ILE A 173 -36.57 11.43 5.51
CA ILE A 173 -36.54 11.21 4.07
C ILE A 173 -37.07 9.79 3.91
N ARG A 174 -38.26 9.65 3.31
CA ARG A 174 -38.82 8.33 2.98
C ARG A 174 -37.83 7.63 2.05
N TRP A 175 -37.02 6.76 2.64
CA TRP A 175 -36.06 5.95 1.93
C TRP A 175 -36.79 4.74 1.36
N ASP A 176 -36.93 4.70 0.03
CA ASP A 176 -37.42 3.53 -0.68
C ASP A 176 -36.25 2.85 -1.39
N ALA A 177 -35.76 1.76 -0.79
CA ALA A 177 -34.70 0.91 -1.32
C ALA A 177 -34.94 0.48 -2.78
N GLN A 178 -36.20 0.35 -3.17
CA GLN A 178 -36.61 -0.36 -4.38
C GLN A 178 -36.42 0.48 -5.64
N GLY A 179 -36.35 1.82 -5.51
CA GLY A 179 -36.12 2.74 -6.63
C GLY A 179 -34.67 3.22 -6.80
N LEU A 180 -33.77 2.88 -5.86
CA LEU A 180 -32.39 3.38 -5.85
C LEU A 180 -31.50 2.58 -6.80
N SER A 181 -30.73 3.31 -7.60
CA SER A 181 -29.63 2.75 -8.38
C SER A 181 -28.30 3.06 -7.70
N ALA A 182 -27.34 2.14 -7.78
CA ALA A 182 -25.98 2.33 -7.35
C ALA A 182 -25.03 2.11 -8.54
N VAL A 183 -23.88 2.78 -8.48
CA VAL A 183 -22.68 2.37 -9.21
C VAL A 183 -21.78 1.61 -8.28
N ALA A 184 -21.12 0.57 -8.77
CA ALA A 184 -20.20 -0.24 -7.97
C ALA A 184 -18.84 -0.40 -8.65
N TRP A 185 -17.82 -0.54 -7.82
CA TRP A 185 -16.45 -0.82 -8.20
C TRP A 185 -15.99 -2.11 -7.52
N ASN A 186 -15.12 -2.86 -8.20
CA ASN A 186 -14.50 -4.05 -7.65
C ASN A 186 -13.17 -3.74 -6.94
N LYS A 187 -12.67 -2.51 -7.08
CA LYS A 187 -11.44 -2.08 -6.43
C LYS A 187 -11.32 -0.57 -6.28
N PHE A 188 -10.55 -0.16 -5.30
CA PHE A 188 -10.03 1.20 -5.19
C PHE A 188 -8.53 1.18 -4.94
N ARG A 189 -7.92 2.36 -5.03
CA ARG A 189 -6.53 2.58 -4.68
C ARG A 189 -6.44 3.42 -3.43
N ILE A 190 -5.49 3.09 -2.58
CA ILE A 190 -5.16 3.83 -1.38
C ILE A 190 -3.70 4.23 -1.44
N GLN A 191 -3.39 5.41 -0.91
CA GLN A 191 -2.06 5.95 -0.84
C GLN A 191 -1.93 6.75 0.47
N THR A 192 -0.90 6.44 1.23
CA THR A 192 -0.63 7.07 2.53
C THR A 192 0.65 7.88 2.46
N HIS A 193 0.86 8.77 3.43
CA HIS A 193 2.18 9.32 3.69
C HIS A 193 3.06 8.30 4.44
N SER A 194 4.38 8.40 4.30
CA SER A 194 5.29 7.55 5.06
C SER A 194 5.25 7.93 6.54
N SER A 195 5.12 6.91 7.39
CA SER A 195 5.13 7.02 8.85
C SER A 195 6.47 7.50 9.37
N PHE A 196 7.54 7.30 8.60
CA PHE A 196 8.89 7.78 8.95
C PHE A 196 9.11 9.23 8.56
N HIS A 197 8.45 9.69 7.49
CA HIS A 197 8.64 11.01 6.92
C HIS A 197 7.36 11.46 6.21
N SER A 198 6.59 12.33 6.85
CA SER A 198 5.28 12.79 6.37
C SER A 198 5.31 13.48 5.01
N CYS A 199 6.46 14.01 4.57
CA CYS A 199 6.60 14.62 3.25
C CYS A 199 6.60 13.57 2.12
N PHE A 200 6.93 12.31 2.39
CA PHE A 200 6.95 11.27 1.37
C PHE A 200 5.60 10.59 1.24
N VAL A 201 5.23 10.35 -0.01
CA VAL A 201 4.01 9.62 -0.36
C VAL A 201 4.37 8.18 -0.71
N ASN A 202 3.75 7.23 -0.02
CA ASN A 202 3.95 5.80 -0.26
C ASN A 202 3.43 5.38 -1.64
N LYS A 203 3.83 4.20 -2.10
CA LYS A 203 3.28 3.63 -3.34
C LYS A 203 1.80 3.32 -3.17
N SER A 204 1.01 3.65 -4.19
CA SER A 204 -0.41 3.30 -4.20
C SER A 204 -0.62 1.79 -4.14
N GLN A 205 -1.36 1.35 -3.14
CA GLN A 205 -1.84 -0.01 -2.97
C GLN A 205 -3.26 -0.14 -3.55
N VAL A 206 -3.66 -1.36 -3.91
CA VAL A 206 -4.99 -1.65 -4.45
C VAL A 206 -5.73 -2.47 -3.41
N VAL A 207 -6.97 -2.07 -3.11
CA VAL A 207 -7.89 -2.82 -2.27
C VAL A 207 -8.99 -3.36 -3.17
N GLN A 208 -9.24 -4.66 -3.06
CA GLN A 208 -10.17 -5.42 -3.88
C GLN A 208 -11.42 -5.77 -3.09
N ALA A 209 -12.56 -5.77 -3.79
CA ALA A 209 -13.87 -6.14 -3.27
C ALA A 209 -14.68 -6.77 -4.41
N HIS A 210 -14.19 -7.88 -4.94
CA HIS A 210 -14.85 -8.61 -6.02
C HIS A 210 -15.99 -9.48 -5.50
N PRO A 211 -17.15 -9.50 -6.20
CA PRO A 211 -18.23 -10.40 -5.87
C PRO A 211 -17.82 -11.87 -6.10
N PRO A 212 -18.57 -12.82 -5.50
CA PRO A 212 -18.44 -14.24 -5.82
C PRO A 212 -18.50 -14.53 -7.33
N SER A 213 -17.61 -15.42 -7.78
CA SER A 213 -17.50 -15.84 -9.19
C SER A 213 -16.97 -17.27 -9.27
N ASP A 214 -16.96 -17.85 -10.48
CA ASP A 214 -16.39 -19.19 -10.70
C ASP A 214 -14.91 -19.26 -10.29
N GLU A 215 -14.17 -18.16 -10.45
CA GLU A 215 -12.77 -18.09 -10.05
C GLU A 215 -12.60 -17.91 -8.54
N TYR A 216 -13.48 -17.13 -7.91
CA TYR A 216 -13.48 -16.80 -6.48
C TYR A 216 -14.87 -17.06 -5.87
N PRO A 217 -15.17 -18.31 -5.45
CA PRO A 217 -16.52 -18.70 -5.03
C PRO A 217 -17.07 -17.94 -3.82
N LEU A 218 -16.19 -17.38 -2.98
CA LEU A 218 -16.55 -16.62 -1.78
C LEU A 218 -16.31 -15.11 -1.95
N GLY A 219 -15.93 -14.67 -3.16
CA GLY A 219 -15.45 -13.33 -3.46
C GLY A 219 -13.94 -13.17 -3.25
N TYR A 220 -13.39 -12.04 -3.69
CA TYR A 220 -11.99 -11.66 -3.47
C TYR A 220 -11.95 -10.28 -2.85
N CYS A 221 -11.89 -10.27 -1.51
CA CYS A 221 -12.13 -9.11 -0.67
C CYS A 221 -10.96 -8.90 0.29
N ASP A 222 -10.30 -7.75 0.19
CA ASP A 222 -9.13 -7.42 1.01
C ASP A 222 -9.55 -6.86 2.39
N ALA A 223 -8.65 -7.02 3.36
CA ALA A 223 -8.80 -6.45 4.70
C ALA A 223 -8.17 -5.05 4.77
N VAL A 224 -8.78 -4.20 5.58
CA VAL A 224 -8.38 -2.81 5.80
C VAL A 224 -8.49 -2.43 7.27
N LEU A 225 -7.68 -1.45 7.65
CA LEU A 225 -7.80 -0.76 8.91
C LEU A 225 -8.70 0.46 8.70
N LEU A 226 -9.71 0.59 9.55
CA LEU A 226 -10.60 1.73 9.61
C LEU A 226 -10.19 2.64 10.75
N HIS A 227 -10.34 3.94 10.56
CA HIS A 227 -10.12 4.92 11.61
C HIS A 227 -11.47 5.49 12.06
N GLN A 228 -11.87 5.18 13.29
CA GLN A 228 -13.10 5.69 13.90
C GLN A 228 -12.84 6.90 14.81
N PRO A 229 -13.85 7.74 15.04
CA PRO A 229 -13.75 8.85 15.98
C PRO A 229 -13.29 8.38 17.37
N GLY A 230 -12.35 9.11 17.97
CA GLY A 230 -11.78 8.75 19.28
C GLY A 230 -10.50 7.91 19.20
N ASP A 231 -9.81 7.92 18.05
CA ASP A 231 -8.54 7.20 17.83
C ASP A 231 -8.68 5.68 18.01
N VAL A 232 -9.88 5.18 17.67
CA VAL A 232 -10.21 3.76 17.74
C VAL A 232 -10.01 3.17 16.35
N TYR A 233 -9.18 2.14 16.29
CA TYR A 233 -8.90 1.41 15.06
C TYR A 233 -9.70 0.12 15.00
N VAL A 234 -10.32 -0.13 13.85
CA VAL A 234 -11.15 -1.31 13.63
C VAL A 234 -10.67 -2.03 12.39
N VAL A 235 -10.51 -3.34 12.51
CA VAL A 235 -10.15 -4.20 11.38
C VAL A 235 -11.42 -4.63 10.66
N ALA A 236 -11.45 -4.46 9.35
CA ALA A 236 -12.62 -4.81 8.55
C ALA A 236 -12.22 -5.39 7.19
N GLN A 237 -13.10 -6.18 6.59
CA GLN A 237 -12.99 -6.67 5.22
C GLN A 237 -13.94 -5.89 4.32
N VAL A 238 -13.44 -5.34 3.20
CA VAL A 238 -14.27 -4.61 2.25
C VAL A 238 -14.98 -5.59 1.33
N ARG A 239 -16.31 -5.66 1.38
CA ARG A 239 -17.10 -6.62 0.57
C ARG A 239 -17.69 -6.01 -0.70
N ALA A 240 -17.96 -4.70 -0.68
CA ALA A 240 -18.41 -3.98 -1.86
C ALA A 240 -18.09 -2.50 -1.75
N ILE A 241 -17.81 -1.86 -2.89
CA ILE A 241 -17.56 -0.43 -3.00
C ILE A 241 -18.61 0.14 -3.94
N PHE A 242 -19.39 1.12 -3.49
CA PHE A 242 -20.50 1.63 -4.29
C PHE A 242 -20.80 3.09 -4.01
N LYS A 243 -21.57 3.71 -4.89
CA LYS A 243 -22.09 5.06 -4.70
C LYS A 243 -23.54 5.08 -5.11
N LEU A 244 -24.39 5.57 -4.21
CA LEU A 244 -25.82 5.69 -4.45
C LEU A 244 -26.10 6.79 -5.48
N LYS A 245 -27.05 6.53 -6.38
CA LYS A 245 -27.60 7.49 -7.33
C LYS A 245 -29.05 7.75 -6.95
N ALA A 246 -29.30 8.83 -6.24
CA ALA A 246 -30.64 9.38 -6.06
C ALA A 246 -30.61 10.89 -6.10
N MET A 247 -31.62 11.48 -6.75
CA MET A 247 -31.74 12.94 -6.89
C MET A 247 -32.22 13.63 -5.61
N SER A 248 -32.69 12.87 -4.62
CA SER A 248 -33.26 13.38 -3.37
C SER A 248 -32.41 13.13 -2.13
N LEU A 249 -31.24 12.48 -2.26
CA LEU A 249 -30.32 12.32 -1.14
C LEU A 249 -29.53 13.61 -0.92
N LEU A 250 -29.17 13.88 0.34
CA LEU A 250 -28.35 15.03 0.72
C LEU A 250 -26.99 14.95 -0.01
N GLU A 251 -26.46 16.10 -0.44
CA GLU A 251 -25.17 16.16 -1.17
C GLU A 251 -24.05 15.46 -0.40
N ASP A 252 -24.03 15.60 0.93
CA ASP A 252 -23.04 14.97 1.81
C ASP A 252 -23.08 13.44 1.76
N ILE A 253 -24.28 12.84 1.62
CA ILE A 253 -24.47 11.38 1.54
C ILE A 253 -23.98 10.85 0.19
N ILE A 254 -24.07 11.67 -0.86
CA ILE A 254 -23.66 11.30 -2.21
C ILE A 254 -22.22 11.75 -2.50
N ALA A 255 -21.55 12.50 -1.61
CA ALA A 255 -20.24 13.10 -1.91
C ALA A 255 -19.19 12.00 -2.16
N THR A 256 -19.07 11.06 -1.22
CA THR A 256 -18.06 10.01 -1.22
C THR A 256 -18.67 8.64 -1.59
N PRO A 257 -17.90 7.76 -2.24
CA PRO A 257 -18.26 6.35 -2.32
C PRO A 257 -18.35 5.74 -0.92
N LEU A 258 -19.20 4.73 -0.78
CA LEU A 258 -19.41 3.96 0.43
C LEU A 258 -18.79 2.57 0.28
N CYS A 259 -18.38 1.99 1.40
CA CYS A 259 -17.92 0.62 1.50
C CYS A 259 -18.89 -0.16 2.38
N TYR A 260 -19.38 -1.29 1.87
CA TYR A 260 -19.94 -2.32 2.74
C TYR A 260 -18.76 -3.10 3.33
N VAL A 261 -18.69 -3.16 4.65
CA VAL A 261 -17.61 -3.84 5.35
C VAL A 261 -18.14 -4.93 6.28
N ARG A 262 -17.32 -5.96 6.48
CA ARG A 262 -17.52 -6.96 7.55
C ARG A 262 -16.43 -6.76 8.58
N LEU A 263 -16.81 -6.56 9.84
CA LEU A 263 -15.89 -6.23 10.91
C LEU A 263 -15.20 -7.49 11.45
N PHE A 264 -14.04 -7.30 12.06
CA PHE A 264 -13.37 -8.30 12.88
C PHE A 264 -13.26 -7.80 14.33
N HIS A 265 -13.35 -8.71 15.28
CA HIS A 265 -13.01 -8.47 16.68
C HIS A 265 -11.54 -8.76 16.93
N ILE A 266 -10.87 -7.86 17.62
CA ILE A 266 -9.47 -8.04 18.00
C ILE A 266 -9.45 -8.82 19.31
N LEU A 267 -8.78 -9.96 19.29
CA LEU A 267 -8.67 -10.83 20.46
C LEU A 267 -7.53 -10.32 21.36
N PRO A 268 -7.73 -10.31 22.69
CA PRO A 268 -6.67 -9.93 23.62
C PRO A 268 -5.51 -10.92 23.53
N LEU A 269 -4.27 -10.42 23.64
CA LEU A 269 -3.10 -11.30 23.71
C LEU A 269 -3.23 -12.19 24.95
N SER A 270 -3.33 -13.49 24.72
CA SER A 270 -3.39 -14.47 25.80
C SER A 270 -2.01 -14.61 26.43
N ALA A 271 -1.89 -14.28 27.72
CA ALA A 271 -0.68 -14.50 28.52
C ALA A 271 -0.38 -16.01 28.59
N GLY A 272 0.42 -16.53 27.65
CA GLY A 272 0.80 -17.95 27.64
C GLY A 272 1.08 -18.57 26.28
N ARG A 273 0.83 -17.88 25.15
CA ARG A 273 1.29 -18.36 23.83
C ARG A 273 2.72 -17.90 23.56
N PRO A 274 3.66 -18.82 23.29
CA PRO A 274 5.01 -18.43 22.91
C PRO A 274 5.04 -17.97 21.44
N SER A 275 5.68 -16.83 21.21
CA SER A 275 6.69 -16.59 20.17
C SER A 275 6.43 -15.74 18.92
N VAL A 276 5.29 -15.05 18.72
CA VAL A 276 5.19 -14.13 17.54
C VAL A 276 4.61 -12.74 17.85
N GLU A 277 4.03 -12.49 19.04
CA GLU A 277 3.46 -11.18 19.42
C GLU A 277 2.44 -10.57 18.42
N LEU A 278 1.95 -11.36 17.46
CA LEU A 278 0.98 -10.88 16.47
C LEU A 278 -0.42 -10.85 17.07
N HIS A 279 -1.12 -9.74 16.84
CA HIS A 279 -2.53 -9.60 17.18
C HIS A 279 -3.37 -10.59 16.38
N GLN A 280 -4.28 -11.27 17.05
CA GLN A 280 -5.23 -12.17 16.43
C GLN A 280 -6.58 -11.45 16.30
N VAL A 281 -7.23 -11.63 15.16
CA VAL A 281 -8.57 -11.11 14.89
C VAL A 281 -9.52 -12.26 14.57
N GLU A 282 -10.76 -12.11 14.99
CA GLU A 282 -11.85 -13.06 14.81
C GLU A 282 -12.95 -12.44 13.96
N ARG A 283 -13.52 -13.21 13.04
CA ARG A 283 -14.73 -12.78 12.34
C ARG A 283 -15.86 -12.63 13.34
N VAL A 284 -16.52 -11.47 13.33
CA VAL A 284 -17.74 -11.29 14.13
C VAL A 284 -18.82 -12.21 13.56
N ASP A 285 -19.37 -13.08 14.41
CA ASP A 285 -20.52 -13.90 14.02
C ASP A 285 -21.73 -12.97 13.82
N PRO A 286 -22.40 -13.01 12.65
CA PRO A 286 -23.60 -12.21 12.37
C PRO A 286 -24.71 -12.34 13.42
N SER A 287 -24.73 -13.43 14.19
CA SER A 287 -25.72 -13.67 15.25
C SER A 287 -25.41 -12.98 16.58
N THR A 288 -24.17 -12.51 16.79
CA THR A 288 -23.68 -12.04 18.10
C THR A 288 -23.59 -10.52 18.24
N GLY A 289 -23.75 -9.75 17.15
CA GLY A 289 -23.68 -8.29 17.19
C GLY A 289 -23.66 -7.63 15.80
N ILE A 290 -23.16 -6.39 15.74
CA ILE A 290 -22.97 -5.64 14.49
C ILE A 290 -21.74 -6.21 13.77
N ALA A 291 -21.95 -7.25 12.97
CA ALA A 291 -20.89 -7.91 12.21
C ALA A 291 -20.51 -7.15 10.92
N THR A 292 -21.36 -6.23 10.50
CA THR A 292 -21.33 -5.59 9.19
C THR A 292 -21.76 -4.13 9.31
N ASP A 293 -21.20 -3.29 8.46
CA ASP A 293 -21.49 -1.85 8.48
C ASP A 293 -21.33 -1.22 7.09
N ILE A 294 -21.85 -0.02 6.93
CA ILE A 294 -21.62 0.84 5.76
C ILE A 294 -20.88 2.08 6.22
N ILE A 295 -19.68 2.27 5.68
CA ILE A 295 -18.82 3.39 6.00
C ILE A 295 -18.52 4.22 4.74
N PRO A 296 -18.25 5.52 4.88
CA PRO A 296 -17.58 6.29 3.85
C PRO A 296 -16.23 5.66 3.45
N LEU A 297 -15.89 5.70 2.17
CA LEU A 297 -14.57 5.26 1.70
C LEU A 297 -13.42 6.03 2.39
N THR A 298 -13.67 7.27 2.79
CA THR A 298 -12.72 8.16 3.49
C THR A 298 -12.32 7.71 4.88
N ASP A 299 -13.04 6.74 5.45
CA ASP A 299 -12.76 6.19 6.79
C ASP A 299 -11.77 5.02 6.72
N VAL A 300 -11.45 4.55 5.50
CA VAL A 300 -10.41 3.56 5.27
C VAL A 300 -9.04 4.21 5.42
N PHE A 301 -8.25 3.68 6.36
CA PHE A 301 -6.96 4.24 6.74
C PHE A 301 -5.78 3.49 6.12
N HIS A 302 -5.78 2.15 6.16
CA HIS A 302 -4.63 1.36 5.70
C HIS A 302 -5.05 -0.02 5.17
N VAL A 303 -4.25 -0.64 4.32
CA VAL A 303 -4.48 -2.03 3.86
C VAL A 303 -3.84 -3.00 4.83
N LEU A 304 -4.53 -4.09 5.14
CA LEU A 304 -4.02 -5.11 6.05
C LEU A 304 -3.83 -6.43 5.32
N ASP A 305 -2.76 -7.13 5.68
CA ASP A 305 -2.53 -8.51 5.29
C ASP A 305 -2.89 -9.43 6.46
N LEU A 306 -3.83 -10.35 6.24
CA LEU A 306 -4.34 -11.27 7.25
C LEU A 306 -3.87 -12.68 6.95
N VAL A 307 -3.22 -13.30 7.93
CA VAL A 307 -2.73 -14.69 7.84
C VAL A 307 -3.72 -15.61 8.53
N PRO A 308 -4.36 -16.57 7.84
CA PRO A 308 -5.34 -17.47 8.45
C PRO A 308 -4.72 -18.34 9.55
N VAL A 309 -5.46 -18.54 10.64
CA VAL A 309 -5.10 -19.52 11.67
C VAL A 309 -5.61 -20.89 11.21
N PHE A 310 -4.71 -21.72 10.67
CA PHE A 310 -5.10 -22.91 9.91
C PHE A 310 -6.01 -23.91 10.64
N HIS A 311 -5.89 -24.04 11.97
CA HIS A 311 -6.74 -24.94 12.76
C HIS A 311 -8.15 -24.40 13.01
N THR A 312 -8.52 -23.26 12.42
CA THR A 312 -9.85 -22.60 12.55
C THR A 312 -10.63 -22.63 11.25
N ALA A 313 -10.26 -23.52 10.32
CA ALA A 313 -10.93 -23.68 9.05
C ALA A 313 -12.40 -24.09 9.24
N PHE A 314 -13.30 -23.50 8.46
CA PHE A 314 -14.68 -23.93 8.42
C PHE A 314 -14.78 -25.30 7.72
N PRO A 315 -15.54 -26.26 8.27
CA PRO A 315 -15.60 -27.63 7.74
C PRO A 315 -16.17 -27.71 6.32
N ASN A 316 -16.94 -26.71 5.90
CA ASN A 316 -17.61 -26.67 4.60
C ASN A 316 -16.83 -25.90 3.52
N VAL A 317 -15.63 -25.41 3.83
CA VAL A 317 -14.82 -24.62 2.90
C VAL A 317 -13.47 -25.30 2.69
N GLU A 318 -13.18 -25.68 1.44
CA GLU A 318 -11.86 -26.23 1.11
C GLU A 318 -10.80 -25.11 1.19
N PRO A 319 -9.76 -25.28 2.02
CA PRO A 319 -8.74 -24.26 2.21
C PRO A 319 -7.77 -24.20 1.03
N ASN A 320 -7.72 -23.06 0.34
CA ASN A 320 -6.75 -22.76 -0.69
C ASN A 320 -6.43 -21.25 -0.73
N SER A 321 -5.55 -20.82 -1.64
CA SER A 321 -5.15 -19.40 -1.75
C SER A 321 -6.29 -18.44 -2.12
N LYS A 322 -7.41 -18.95 -2.65
CA LYS A 322 -8.57 -18.16 -3.07
C LYS A 322 -9.66 -18.10 -2.01
N THR A 323 -9.71 -19.09 -1.12
CA THR A 323 -10.69 -19.18 -0.02
C THR A 323 -10.08 -18.79 1.32
N CYS A 324 -8.77 -18.51 1.40
CA CYS A 324 -8.08 -18.27 2.66
C CYS A 324 -8.64 -17.09 3.46
N LEU A 325 -9.03 -16.01 2.80
CA LEU A 325 -9.67 -14.86 3.43
C LEU A 325 -11.16 -15.03 3.69
N GLU A 326 -11.74 -16.24 3.57
CA GLU A 326 -13.16 -16.50 3.84
C GLU A 326 -13.40 -17.81 4.59
N GLY A 327 -12.46 -18.76 4.50
CA GLY A 327 -12.59 -20.12 4.99
C GLY A 327 -12.15 -20.34 6.44
N TYR A 328 -11.79 -19.30 7.19
CA TYR A 328 -11.28 -19.41 8.56
C TYR A 328 -12.00 -18.46 9.52
N ALA A 329 -12.13 -18.88 10.77
CA ALA A 329 -12.72 -18.05 11.82
C ALA A 329 -11.74 -17.01 12.38
N HIS A 330 -10.45 -17.36 12.45
CA HIS A 330 -9.42 -16.51 13.04
C HIS A 330 -8.27 -16.22 12.08
N TYR A 331 -7.67 -15.05 12.26
CA TYR A 331 -6.54 -14.54 11.47
C TYR A 331 -5.51 -13.85 12.36
N TYR A 332 -4.24 -13.92 11.99
CA TYR A 332 -3.21 -13.05 12.54
C TYR A 332 -3.11 -11.79 11.67
N LEU A 333 -3.00 -10.63 12.32
CA LEU A 333 -2.60 -9.39 11.66
C LEU A 333 -1.11 -9.48 11.33
N ASN A 334 -0.76 -9.40 10.05
CA ASN A 334 0.64 -9.42 9.62
C ASN A 334 1.26 -8.04 9.80
N THR A 335 1.67 -7.71 11.03
CA THR A 335 2.39 -6.45 11.34
C THR A 335 3.74 -6.36 10.64
N PHE A 336 4.27 -7.47 10.11
CA PHE A 336 5.55 -7.54 9.41
C PHE A 336 5.42 -7.53 7.88
N ALA A 337 4.22 -7.31 7.34
CA ALA A 337 4.00 -7.24 5.89
C ALA A 337 4.89 -6.18 5.23
N ASP A 338 5.02 -5.03 5.87
CA ASP A 338 5.95 -3.97 5.51
C ASP A 338 6.24 -3.05 6.71
N LYS A 339 7.25 -2.19 6.57
CA LYS A 339 7.68 -1.29 7.64
C LYS A 339 6.63 -0.24 8.01
N GLU A 340 5.83 0.23 7.05
CA GLU A 340 4.78 1.23 7.30
C GLU A 340 3.67 0.60 8.13
N THR A 341 3.22 -0.59 7.74
CA THR A 341 2.22 -1.39 8.48
C THR A 341 2.66 -1.66 9.91
N PHE A 342 3.94 -2.00 10.13
CA PHE A 342 4.49 -2.18 11.48
C PHE A 342 4.34 -0.92 12.33
N HIS A 343 4.75 0.25 11.82
CA HIS A 343 4.68 1.50 12.57
C HIS A 343 3.27 2.05 12.76
N VAL A 344 2.36 1.75 11.84
CA VAL A 344 0.94 2.08 11.98
C VAL A 344 0.32 1.26 13.11
N LEU A 345 0.62 -0.04 13.19
CA LEU A 345 -0.05 -0.95 14.13
C LEU A 345 0.61 -0.97 15.53
N GLN A 346 1.91 -0.71 15.63
CA GLN A 346 2.67 -0.77 16.90
C GLN A 346 2.17 0.19 18.01
N PRO A 347 1.74 1.44 17.73
CA PRO A 347 1.20 2.34 18.75
C PRO A 347 -0.20 1.93 19.22
N GLN A 348 -0.89 1.09 18.45
CA GLN A 348 -2.33 0.87 18.58
C GLN A 348 -2.67 -0.36 19.43
N TYR A 349 -1.72 -1.26 19.66
CA TYR A 349 -1.97 -2.53 20.33
C TYR A 349 -0.82 -3.05 21.20
#